data_AF-A0A538HMV3-F1
#
_entry.id   AF-A0A538HMV3-F1
#
_cell.length_a   1.000
_cell.length_b   1.000
_cell.length_c   1.000
_cell.angle_alpha   90.00
_cell.angle_beta   90.00
_cell.angle_gamma   90.00
#
_symmetry.space_group_name_H-M   'P 1'
#
loop_
_entity.id
_entity.type
_entity.pdbx_description
1 polymer ?
#
loop_
_entity_poly.entity_id
_entity_poly.type
_entity_poly.pdbx_seq_one_letter_code
_entity_poly.pdbx_strand_id
1 'polypeptide(L)' 'MTLTEIHREIEQTSERRTELWHALSHGHDPAVAAELKRLSERLEALWNEERNAKAVLRFGDRDHIVARARVEERLERAA' A
#
# COMPACT_ATOMS: atom_id res chain seq x y z
N MET A 1 10.22 2.98 -6.67
CA MET A 1 9.35 3.55 -7.71
C MET A 1 9.11 5.02 -7.43
N THR A 2 8.88 5.80 -8.48
CA THR A 2 8.39 7.18 -8.39
C THR A 2 6.88 7.20 -8.08
N LEU A 3 6.37 8.34 -7.61
CA LEU A 3 4.96 8.49 -7.27
C LEU A 3 4.03 8.17 -8.46
N THR A 4 4.43 8.62 -9.65
CA THR A 4 3.70 8.41 -10.91
C THR A 4 3.62 6.93 -11.30
N GLU A 5 4.72 6.18 -11.11
CA GLU A 5 4.73 4.74 -11.36
C GLU A 5 3.82 3.99 -10.38
N ILE A 6 3.83 4.36 -9.09
CA ILE A 6 2.96 3.74 -8.08
C ILE A 6 1.49 3.99 -8.41
N HIS A 7 1.14 5.22 -8.80
CA HIS A 7 -0.24 5.56 -9.18
C HIS A 7 -0.71 4.75 -10.40
N ARG A 8 0.16 4.60 -11.41
CA ARG A 8 -0.12 3.76 -12.58
C ARG A 8 -0.32 2.29 -12.21
N GLU A 9 0.53 1.73 -11.35
CA GLU A 9 0.35 0.34 -10.88
C GLU A 9 -0.95 0.16 -10.08
N ILE A 10 -1.34 1.15 -9.26
CA ILE A 10 -2.60 1.13 -8.53
C ILE A 10 -3.79 1.10 -9.49
N GLU A 11 -3.79 1.93 -10.54
CA GLU A 11 -4.87 1.92 -11.54
C GLU A 11 -4.96 0.57 -12.26
N GLN A 12 -3.83 0.05 -12.75
CA GLN A 12 -3.79 -1.24 -13.44
C GLN A 12 -4.24 -2.39 -12.53
N THR A 13 -3.79 -2.40 -11.28
CA THR A 13 -4.18 -3.44 -10.30
C THR A 13 -5.66 -3.32 -9.92
N SER A 14 -6.19 -2.10 -9.84
CA SER A 14 -7.61 -1.84 -9.54
C SER A 14 -8.52 -2.23 -10.70
N GLU A 15 -8.12 -1.96 -11.94
CA GLU A 15 -8.81 -2.40 -13.15
C GLU A 15 -8.88 -3.93 -13.18
N ARG A 16 -7.73 -4.60 -13.01
CA ARG A 16 -7.67 -6.06 -12.97
C ARG A 16 -8.53 -6.67 -11.87
N ARG A 17 -8.54 -6.06 -10.68
CA ARG A 17 -9.42 -6.50 -9.57
C ARG A 17 -10.89 -6.39 -9.93
N THR A 18 -11.28 -5.35 -10.67
CA THR A 18 -12.65 -5.14 -11.13
C THR A 18 -13.05 -6.20 -12.15
N GLU A 19 -12.17 -6.54 -13.10
CA GLU A 19 -12.40 -7.64 -14.05
C GLU A 19 -12.64 -8.98 -13.32
N LEU A 20 -11.84 -9.30 -12.30
CA LEU A 20 -12.00 -10.52 -11.52
C LEU A 20 -13.30 -10.53 -10.70
N TRP A 21 -13.74 -9.38 -10.18
CA TRP A 21 -15.05 -9.25 -9.54
C TRP A 21 -16.20 -9.51 -10.52
N HIS A 22 -16.11 -9.00 -11.75
CA HIS A 22 -17.09 -9.31 -12.79
C HIS A 22 -17.09 -10.80 -13.15
N ALA A 23 -15.92 -11.44 -13.23
CA ALA A 23 -15.82 -12.88 -13.46
C ALA A 23 -16.48 -13.71 -12.32
N LEU A 24 -16.25 -13.34 -11.05
CA LEU A 24 -16.89 -13.98 -9.89
C LEU A 24 -18.41 -13.81 -9.87
N SER A 25 -18.92 -12.73 -10.47
CA SER A 25 -20.37 -12.52 -10.59
C SER A 25 -21.04 -13.52 -11.56
N HIS A 26 -20.28 -14.14 -12.46
CA HIS A 26 -20.80 -15.14 -13.41
C HIS A 26 -20.67 -16.58 -12.91
N GLY A 27 -19.89 -16.81 -11.85
CA GLY A 27 -19.73 -18.10 -11.21
C GLY A 27 -18.65 -18.05 -10.13
N HIS A 28 -18.85 -18.76 -9.02
CA HIS A 28 -17.86 -18.80 -7.95
C HIS A 28 -16.67 -19.68 -8.37
N ASP A 29 -15.55 -19.03 -8.70
CA ASP A 29 -14.28 -19.68 -8.97
C ASP A 29 -13.28 -19.42 -7.82
N PRO A 30 -12.86 -20.45 -7.07
CA PRO A 30 -11.91 -20.29 -5.97
C PRO A 30 -10.51 -19.81 -6.42
N ALA A 31 -10.10 -20.07 -7.67
CA ALA A 31 -8.85 -19.57 -8.21
C ALA A 31 -8.91 -18.05 -8.43
N VAL A 32 -10.04 -17.56 -8.94
CA VAL A 32 -10.31 -16.12 -9.12
C VAL A 32 -10.38 -15.43 -7.77
N ALA A 33 -11.03 -16.04 -6.76
CA ALA A 33 -11.07 -15.50 -5.41
C ALA A 33 -9.66 -15.39 -4.78
N ALA A 34 -8.80 -16.38 -4.99
CA ALA A 34 -7.41 -16.35 -4.52
C ALA A 34 -6.59 -15.25 -5.22
N GLU A 35 -6.79 -15.06 -6.52
CA GLU A 35 -6.14 -13.97 -7.26
C GLU A 35 -6.62 -12.60 -6.79
N LEU A 36 -7.92 -12.44 -6.54
CA LEU A 36 -8.51 -11.21 -6.03
C LEU A 36 -7.93 -10.83 -4.66
N LYS A 37 -7.68 -11.81 -3.79
CA LYS A 37 -6.98 -11.61 -2.51
C LYS A 37 -5.56 -11.10 -2.74
N ARG A 38 -4.78 -11.74 -3.63
CA ARG A 38 -3.41 -11.31 -3.97
C ARG A 38 -3.37 -9.89 -4.53
N LEU A 39 -4.30 -9.53 -5.43
CA LEU A 39 -4.38 -8.17 -5.97
C LEU A 39 -4.75 -7.14 -4.88
N SER A 40 -5.58 -7.53 -3.92
CA SER A 40 -5.94 -6.66 -2.79
C SER A 40 -4.74 -6.41 -1.86
N GLU A 41 -3.96 -7.46 -1.55
CA GLU A 41 -2.71 -7.35 -0.80
C GLU A 41 -1.67 -6.48 -1.55
N ARG A 42 -1.56 -6.65 -2.87
CA ARG A 42 -0.67 -5.82 -3.71
C ARG A 42 -1.10 -4.35 -3.71
N LEU A 43 -2.40 -4.07 -3.80
CA LEU A 43 -2.91 -2.71 -3.70
C LEU A 43 -2.56 -2.08 -2.34
N GLU A 44 -2.75 -2.81 -1.25
CA GLU A 44 -2.39 -2.30 0.09
C GLU A 44 -0.90 -1.95 0.19
N ALA A 45 -0.03 -2.81 -0.37
CA ALA A 45 1.40 -2.55 -0.43
C ALA A 45 1.72 -1.29 -1.26
N LEU A 46 1.11 -1.13 -2.44
CA LEU A 46 1.29 0.04 -3.30
C LEU A 46 0.82 1.33 -2.61
N TRP A 47 -0.31 1.30 -1.89
CA TRP A 47 -0.77 2.45 -1.11
C TRP A 47 0.15 2.78 0.06
N ASN A 48 0.74 1.77 0.71
CA ASN A 48 1.77 1.97 1.73
C ASN A 48 3.03 2.62 1.14
N GLU A 49 3.48 2.15 -0.02
CA GLU A 49 4.61 2.73 -0.75
C GLU A 49 4.34 4.17 -1.18
N GLU A 50 3.14 4.46 -1.70
CA GLU A 50 2.73 5.81 -2.07
C GLU A 50 2.76 6.76 -0.85
N ARG A 51 2.20 6.30 0.28
CA ARG A 51 2.21 7.06 1.53
C ARG A 51 3.63 7.32 2.04
N ASN A 52 4.51 6.32 1.95
CA ASN A 52 5.91 6.47 2.34
C ASN A 52 6.64 7.45 1.41
N ALA A 53 6.47 7.33 0.10
CA ALA A 53 7.05 8.25 -0.87
C ALA A 53 6.55 9.69 -0.66
N LYS A 54 5.25 9.90 -0.41
CA LYS A 54 4.69 11.21 -0.05
C LYS A 54 5.26 11.75 1.26
N ALA A 55 5.45 10.90 2.26
CA ALA A 55 6.05 11.29 3.53
C ALA A 55 7.50 11.74 3.35
N VAL A 56 8.30 11.00 2.57
CA VAL A 56 9.69 11.39 2.25
C VAL A 56 9.73 12.70 1.48
N LEU A 57 8.86 12.89 0.49
CA LEU A 57 8.77 14.14 -0.27
C LEU A 57 8.37 15.34 0.60
N ARG A 58 7.47 15.14 1.57
CA ARG A 58 6.93 16.23 2.41
C ARG A 58 7.79 16.54 3.63
N PHE A 59 8.43 15.53 4.22
CA PHE A 59 9.08 15.63 5.53
C PHE A 59 10.58 15.29 5.50
N GLY A 60 11.14 14.91 4.34
CA GLY A 60 12.52 14.45 4.21
C GLY A 60 12.71 12.97 4.57
N ASP A 61 13.96 12.51 4.55
CA ASP A 61 14.30 11.08 4.66
C ASP A 61 13.69 10.41 5.91
N ARG A 62 13.12 9.22 5.71
CA ARG A 62 12.34 8.45 6.69
C ARG A 62 13.11 8.21 7.99
N ASP A 63 14.43 8.11 7.91
CA ASP A 63 15.31 7.92 9.07
C ASP A 63 15.18 9.07 10.09
N HIS A 64 15.03 10.32 9.64
CA HIS A 64 14.84 11.46 10.55
C HIS A 64 13.48 11.48 11.24
N ILE A 65 12.45 10.90 10.61
CA ILE A 65 11.08 10.86 11.15
C ILE A 65 10.96 9.73 12.18
N VAL A 66 11.52 8.55 11.88
CA VAL A 66 11.52 7.40 12.80
C VAL A 66 12.49 7.63 13.97
N ALA A 67 13.64 8.27 13.76
CA ALA A 67 14.55 8.61 14.84
C ALA A 67 13.90 9.55 15.88
N ARG A 68 13.15 10.56 15.41
CA ARG A 68 12.41 11.48 16.29
C ARG A 68 11.28 10.77 17.05
N ALA A 69 10.47 9.95 16.37
CA ALA A 69 9.41 9.18 17.02
C ALA A 69 9.92 8.19 18.09
N ARG A 70 11.10 7.57 17.86
CA ARG A 70 11.75 6.67 18.84
C ARG A 70 12.38 7.41 20.03
N VAL A 71 12.80 8.66 19.86
CA VAL A 71 13.34 9.50 20.94
C VAL A 71 12.23 9.95 21.88
N GLU A 72 11.03 10.27 21.36
CA GLU A 72 9.87 10.61 22.19
C GLU A 72 9.35 9.40 23.00
N GLU A 73 9.30 8.18 22.42
CA GLU A 73 8.85 6.96 23.12
C GLU A 73 9.75 6.56 24.32
N ARG A 74 11.03 6.97 24.33
CA ARG A 74 11.96 6.69 25.45
C ARG A 74 11.82 7.65 26.62
N LEU A 75 11.36 8.88 26.39
CA LEU A 75 11.17 9.88 27.43
C LEU A 75 9.91 9.61 28.26
N GLU A 76 8.85 9.08 27.64
CA GLU A 76 7.60 8.71 28.36
C GLU A 76 7.73 7.46 29.25
N ARG A 77 8.70 6.58 29.00
CA ARG A 77 8.96 5.41 29.88
C ARG A 77 9.86 5.71 31.07
N ALA A 78 10.47 6.89 31.12
CA ALA A 78 11.39 7.30 32.18
C ALA A 78 10.84 8.44 33.06
N ALA A 79 9.57 8.82 32.87
CA ALA A 79 8.85 9.84 33.65
C ALA A 79 7.80 9.21 34.57
#